data_AF-A0A0A8L8F8-F1
#
_entry.id   AF-A0A0A8L8F8-F1
#
_cell.length_a   1.000
_cell.length_b   1.000
_cell.length_c   1.000
_cell.angle_alpha   90.00
_cell.angle_beta   90.00
_cell.angle_gamma   90.00
#
_symmetry.space_group_name_H-M   'P 1'
#
loop_
_entity.id
_entity.type
_entity.pdbx_description
1 polymer ?
#
loop_
_entity_poly.entity_id
_entity_poly.type
_entity_poly.pdbx_seq_one_letter_code
_entity_poly.pdbx_strand_id
1 'polypeptide(L)'
;MVRLKSRYILFEILYPDVNDEFETVPNVTKKDILTGHHKVSPNSINVKSIMQELRKQLQINFGDFGLGKATALLQIKYFSNRTSTGIIRCGHDDHQYILMALALINQIENIGSVILNPVKVSGTIKKS
;
A
#
# COMPACT_ATOMS: atom_id res chain seq x y z
N MET A 1 24.79 -23.57 -2.04
CA MET A 1 23.67 -23.67 -1.08
C MET A 1 22.54 -22.77 -1.54
N VAL A 2 21.35 -23.30 -1.81
CA VAL A 2 20.21 -22.56 -2.40
C VAL A 2 19.18 -22.27 -1.30
N ARG A 3 18.65 -21.02 -1.25
CA ARG A 3 17.58 -20.62 -0.34
C ARG A 3 16.51 -19.80 -1.08
N LEU A 4 15.26 -19.89 -0.65
CA LEU A 4 14.19 -19.03 -1.15
C LEU A 4 14.48 -17.56 -0.76
N LYS A 5 14.57 -16.66 -1.75
CA LYS A 5 14.77 -15.22 -1.52
C LYS A 5 13.41 -14.53 -1.42
N SER A 6 13.20 -13.76 -0.35
CA SER A 6 12.02 -12.92 -0.17
C SER A 6 12.38 -11.43 -0.21
N ARG A 7 11.38 -10.60 -0.53
CA ARG A 7 11.43 -9.15 -0.38
C ARG A 7 10.32 -8.68 0.55
N TYR A 8 10.57 -7.57 1.23
CA TYR A 8 9.65 -6.91 2.12
C TYR A 8 9.42 -5.49 1.62
N ILE A 9 8.15 -5.10 1.48
CA ILE A 9 7.74 -3.79 1.01
C ILE A 9 7.07 -3.09 2.20
N LEU A 10 7.64 -1.98 2.63
CA LEU A 10 7.00 -1.04 3.55
C LEU A 10 6.12 -0.11 2.71
N PHE A 11 4.85 0.00 3.10
CA PHE A 11 3.90 0.89 2.45
C PHE A 11 3.14 1.71 3.50
N GLU A 12 2.66 2.86 3.08
CA GLU A 12 1.78 3.74 3.86
C GLU A 12 0.52 4.06 3.05
N ILE A 13 -0.57 4.38 3.76
CA ILE A 13 -1.81 4.85 3.16
C ILE A 13 -1.92 6.34 3.45
N LEU A 14 -2.03 7.13 2.38
CA LEU A 14 -2.25 8.58 2.43
C LEU A 14 -3.70 8.89 2.08
N TYR A 15 -4.27 9.85 2.80
CA TYR A 15 -5.64 10.31 2.63
C TYR A 15 -5.62 11.73 2.04
N PRO A 16 -5.78 11.88 0.71
CA PRO A 16 -5.95 13.20 0.12
C PRO A 16 -7.32 13.77 0.52
N ASP A 17 -7.35 15.07 0.82
CA ASP A 17 -8.61 15.80 0.98
C ASP A 17 -9.10 16.19 -0.41
N VAL A 18 -10.11 15.47 -0.91
CA VAL A 18 -10.67 15.64 -2.26
C VAL A 18 -11.77 16.71 -2.30
N ASN A 19 -11.82 17.61 -1.31
CA ASN A 19 -12.81 18.68 -1.31
C ASN A 19 -12.41 19.73 -2.36
N ASP A 20 -13.23 19.89 -3.40
CA ASP A 20 -13.02 20.79 -4.55
C ASP A 20 -13.05 22.29 -4.20
N GLU A 21 -13.28 22.64 -2.93
CA GLU A 21 -13.20 24.00 -2.43
C GLU A 21 -11.73 24.37 -2.18
N PHE A 22 -11.04 24.73 -3.28
CA PHE A 22 -9.70 25.32 -3.23
C PHE A 22 -9.77 26.72 -2.61
N GLU A 23 -9.94 26.81 -1.30
CA GLU A 23 -9.59 28.01 -0.57
C GLU A 23 -8.07 28.19 -0.69
N THR A 24 -7.65 29.28 -1.33
CA THR A 24 -6.23 29.64 -1.41
C THR A 24 -5.78 30.12 -0.03
N VAL A 25 -5.57 29.19 0.89
CA VAL A 25 -5.13 29.52 2.25
C VAL A 25 -3.73 30.14 2.15
N PRO A 26 -3.56 31.43 2.45
CA PRO A 26 -2.23 32.04 2.42
C PRO A 26 -1.43 31.48 3.61
N ASN A 27 -0.19 31.02 3.34
CA ASN A 27 0.76 30.44 4.31
C ASN A 27 0.52 28.99 4.74
N VAL A 28 0.35 28.06 3.80
CA VAL A 28 0.40 26.62 4.12
C VAL A 28 1.84 26.21 4.50
N THR A 29 2.04 25.74 5.73
CA THR A 29 3.34 25.21 6.16
C THR A 29 3.47 23.75 5.74
N LYS A 30 4.70 23.28 5.49
CA LYS A 30 4.98 21.84 5.19
C LYS A 30 4.38 20.89 6.24
N LYS A 31 4.35 21.30 7.50
CA LYS A 31 3.78 20.51 8.60
C LYS A 31 2.28 20.29 8.43
N ASP A 32 1.57 21.32 7.99
CA ASP A 32 0.11 21.28 7.85
C ASP A 32 -0.29 20.29 6.75
N ILE A 33 0.46 20.27 5.64
CA ILE A 33 0.28 19.32 4.53
C ILE A 33 0.52 17.89 5.01
N LEU A 34 1.61 17.66 5.75
CA LEU A 34 1.93 16.33 6.26
C LEU A 34 0.84 15.84 7.23
N THR A 35 0.41 16.67 8.17
CA THR A 35 -0.67 16.32 9.11
C THR A 35 -2.00 16.10 8.42
N GLY A 36 -2.30 16.86 7.35
CA GLY A 36 -3.49 16.68 6.54
C GLY A 36 -3.56 15.33 5.84
N HIS A 37 -2.45 14.86 5.26
CA HIS A 37 -2.45 13.60 4.50
C HIS A 37 -2.21 12.34 5.34
N HIS A 38 -1.47 12.44 6.45
CA HIS A 38 -1.17 11.31 7.35
C HIS A 38 -2.26 11.12 8.41
N LYS A 39 -3.51 10.95 7.96
CA LYS A 39 -4.66 10.67 8.83
C LYS A 39 -4.67 9.21 9.28
N VAL A 40 -5.25 8.98 10.46
CA VAL A 40 -5.47 7.65 11.01
C VAL A 40 -6.51 6.92 10.16
N SER A 41 -6.17 5.71 9.74
CA SER A 41 -7.12 4.88 9.00
C SER A 41 -8.29 4.44 9.88
N PRO A 42 -9.52 4.39 9.33
CA PRO A 42 -10.67 3.89 10.06
C PRO A 42 -10.50 2.40 10.39
N ASN A 43 -11.14 1.94 11.47
CA ASN A 43 -11.09 0.53 11.91
C ASN A 43 -11.74 -0.45 10.92
N SER A 44 -12.45 0.05 9.90
CA SER A 44 -12.97 -0.76 8.80
C SER A 44 -11.85 -1.33 7.93
N ILE A 45 -10.71 -0.63 7.79
CA ILE A 45 -9.58 -1.16 7.02
C ILE A 45 -8.96 -2.32 7.77
N ASN A 46 -9.10 -3.51 7.19
CA ASN A 46 -8.48 -4.72 7.67
C ASN A 46 -7.41 -5.21 6.68
N VAL A 47 -6.49 -6.02 7.18
CA VAL A 47 -5.47 -6.73 6.38
C VAL A 47 -6.13 -7.55 5.26
N LYS A 48 -7.30 -8.15 5.54
CA LYS A 48 -8.07 -8.92 4.56
C LYS A 48 -8.54 -8.04 3.39
N SER A 49 -9.05 -6.85 3.69
CA SER A 49 -9.55 -5.87 2.73
C SER A 49 -8.44 -5.40 1.79
N ILE A 50 -7.29 -5.03 2.35
CA ILE A 50 -6.10 -4.62 1.58
C ILE A 50 -5.66 -5.77 0.66
N MET A 51 -5.62 -6.99 1.18
CA MET A 51 -5.21 -8.16 0.39
C MET A 51 -6.20 -8.47 -0.74
N GLN A 52 -7.50 -8.30 -0.51
CA GLN A 52 -8.52 -8.50 -1.53
C GLN A 52 -8.39 -7.49 -2.66
N GLU A 53 -8.24 -6.20 -2.33
CA GLU A 53 -8.03 -5.16 -3.35
C GLU A 53 -6.70 -5.35 -4.11
N LEU A 54 -5.63 -5.73 -3.42
CA LEU A 54 -4.36 -6.03 -4.07
C LEU A 54 -4.47 -7.17 -5.09
N ARG A 55 -5.18 -8.25 -4.75
CA ARG A 55 -5.44 -9.36 -5.69
C ARG A 55 -6.31 -8.93 -6.87
N LYS A 56 -7.34 -8.14 -6.61
CA LYS A 56 -8.21 -7.58 -7.65
C LYS A 56 -7.41 -6.72 -8.62
N GLN A 57 -6.55 -5.83 -8.13
CA GLN A 57 -5.69 -5.02 -9.01
C GLN A 57 -4.65 -5.85 -9.76
N LEU A 58 -4.08 -6.89 -9.13
CA LEU A 58 -3.18 -7.81 -9.83
C LEU A 58 -3.89 -8.53 -10.97
N GLN A 59 -5.13 -8.99 -10.75
CA GLN A 59 -5.92 -9.67 -11.77
C GLN A 59 -6.32 -8.74 -12.91
N ILE A 60 -6.80 -7.53 -12.61
CA ILE A 60 -7.24 -6.55 -13.61
C ILE A 60 -6.07 -6.13 -14.51
N ASN A 61 -4.91 -5.84 -13.92
CA ASN A 61 -3.79 -5.23 -14.66
C ASN A 61 -2.82 -6.26 -15.28
N PHE A 62 -2.68 -7.45 -14.67
CA PHE A 62 -1.70 -8.45 -15.10
C PHE A 62 -2.31 -9.82 -15.43
N GLY A 63 -3.63 -9.96 -15.36
CA GLY A 63 -4.35 -11.19 -15.66
C GLY A 63 -4.05 -12.33 -14.68
N ASP A 64 -4.46 -13.55 -15.06
CA ASP A 64 -4.31 -14.74 -14.22
C ASP A 64 -2.84 -15.12 -13.99
N PHE A 65 -1.97 -14.86 -14.98
CA PHE A 65 -0.54 -15.11 -14.85
C PHE A 65 0.10 -14.22 -13.78
N GLY A 66 -0.15 -12.91 -13.82
CA GLY A 66 0.39 -11.98 -12.83
C GLY A 66 -0.16 -12.25 -11.44
N LEU A 67 -1.46 -12.54 -11.34
CA LEU A 67 -2.09 -12.93 -10.07
C LEU A 67 -1.47 -14.20 -9.50
N GLY A 68 -1.35 -15.27 -10.29
CA GLY A 68 -0.81 -16.55 -9.85
C GLY A 68 0.65 -16.44 -9.40
N LYS A 69 1.47 -15.73 -10.18
CA LYS A 69 2.88 -15.49 -9.89
C LYS A 69 3.06 -14.67 -8.61
N ALA A 70 2.40 -13.52 -8.49
CA ALA A 70 2.54 -12.64 -7.33
C ALA A 70 1.99 -13.26 -6.04
N THR A 71 0.91 -14.06 -6.13
CA THR A 71 0.21 -14.60 -4.94
C THR A 71 0.98 -15.71 -4.23
N ALA A 72 1.93 -16.38 -4.90
CA ALA A 72 2.65 -17.55 -4.37
C ALA A 72 3.30 -17.33 -2.99
N LEU A 73 3.86 -16.14 -2.73
CA LEU A 73 4.49 -15.77 -1.45
C LEU A 73 3.91 -14.49 -0.83
N LEU A 74 2.81 -13.98 -1.36
CA LEU A 74 2.22 -12.71 -0.93
C LEU A 74 1.56 -12.84 0.44
N GLN A 75 2.11 -12.12 1.43
CA GLN A 75 1.57 -12.08 2.79
C GLN A 75 1.78 -10.70 3.41
N ILE A 76 0.74 -10.11 4.01
CA ILE A 76 0.91 -8.93 4.86
C ILE A 76 1.37 -9.43 6.24
N LYS A 77 2.55 -8.98 6.68
CA LYS A 77 3.15 -9.35 7.97
C LYS A 77 2.71 -8.44 9.10
N TYR A 78 2.48 -7.18 8.78
CA TYR A 78 2.11 -6.16 9.75
C TYR A 78 1.25 -5.12 9.05
N PHE A 79 0.25 -4.62 9.75
CA PHE A 79 -0.49 -3.42 9.38
C PHE A 79 -0.99 -2.80 10.68
N SER A 80 -0.91 -1.47 10.77
CA SER A 80 -1.41 -0.72 11.92
C SER A 80 -2.29 0.40 11.45
N ASN A 81 -3.51 0.43 11.97
CA ASN A 81 -4.47 1.46 11.58
C ASN A 81 -4.10 2.83 12.13
N ARG A 82 -3.35 2.87 13.25
CA ARG A 82 -2.92 4.11 13.93
C ARG A 82 -1.97 4.94 13.07
N THR A 83 -1.05 4.28 12.38
CA THR A 83 -0.05 4.93 11.53
C THR A 83 -0.33 4.75 10.06
N SER A 84 -1.35 3.97 9.69
CA SER A 84 -1.72 3.66 8.30
C SER A 84 -0.57 3.01 7.51
N THR A 85 0.36 2.35 8.21
CA THR A 85 1.56 1.71 7.63
C THR A 85 1.46 0.20 7.70
N GLY A 86 1.98 -0.49 6.69
CA GLY A 86 2.08 -1.95 6.68
C GLY A 86 3.32 -2.49 6.00
N ILE A 87 3.57 -3.79 6.22
CA ILE A 87 4.70 -4.52 5.65
C ILE A 87 4.17 -5.73 4.89
N ILE A 88 4.43 -5.78 3.59
CA ILE A 88 4.12 -6.91 2.71
C ILE A 88 5.38 -7.75 2.49
N ARG A 89 5.26 -9.06 2.57
CA ARG A 89 6.26 -10.04 2.12
C ARG A 89 5.87 -10.54 0.73
N CYS A 90 6.87 -10.65 -0.14
CA CYS A 90 6.72 -11.17 -1.49
C CYS A 90 7.96 -11.95 -1.97
N GLY A 91 7.82 -12.59 -3.13
CA GLY A 91 8.93 -13.22 -3.85
C GLY A 91 9.95 -12.19 -4.33
N HIS A 92 11.21 -12.59 -4.48
CA HIS A 92 12.23 -11.68 -5.01
C HIS A 92 11.92 -11.19 -6.41
N ASP A 93 11.42 -12.05 -7.29
CA ASP A 93 11.19 -11.73 -8.69
C ASP A 93 9.81 -11.08 -8.91
N ASP A 94 8.94 -11.14 -7.91
CA ASP A 94 7.52 -10.73 -8.02
C ASP A 94 7.24 -9.34 -7.41
N HIS A 95 8.20 -8.77 -6.69
CA HIS A 95 8.03 -7.50 -5.98
C HIS A 95 7.58 -6.35 -6.89
N GLN A 96 7.99 -6.35 -8.18
CA GLN A 96 7.61 -5.33 -9.15
C GLN A 96 6.11 -5.34 -9.44
N TYR A 97 5.49 -6.52 -9.60
CA TYR A 97 4.04 -6.63 -9.80
C TYR A 97 3.26 -6.05 -8.61
N ILE A 98 3.75 -6.29 -7.39
CA ILE A 98 3.10 -5.81 -6.17
C ILE A 98 3.28 -4.30 -6.02
N LEU A 99 4.46 -3.75 -6.33
CA LEU A 99 4.68 -2.30 -6.33
C LEU A 99 3.73 -1.59 -7.31
N MET A 100 3.59 -2.12 -8.52
CA MET A 100 2.68 -1.57 -9.52
C MET A 100 1.23 -1.71 -9.07
N ALA A 101 0.83 -2.88 -8.56
CA ALA A 101 -0.52 -3.08 -8.06
C ALA A 101 -0.85 -2.14 -6.88
N LEU A 102 0.09 -1.90 -5.96
CA LEU A 102 -0.08 -0.92 -4.88
C LEU A 102 -0.31 0.50 -5.41
N ALA A 103 0.50 0.93 -6.38
CA ALA A 103 0.39 2.26 -6.97
C ALA A 103 -0.92 2.49 -7.74
N LEU A 104 -1.57 1.41 -8.20
CA LEU A 104 -2.83 1.46 -8.96
C LEU A 104 -4.08 1.35 -8.07
N ILE A 105 -3.92 1.12 -6.76
CA ILE A 105 -5.06 1.13 -5.84
C ILE A 105 -5.41 2.57 -5.49
N ASN A 106 -6.62 2.98 -5.89
CA ASN A 106 -7.17 4.31 -5.61
C ASN A 106 -8.27 4.28 -4.53
N GLN A 107 -8.79 3.10 -4.19
CA GLN A 107 -9.91 2.92 -3.28
C GLN A 107 -9.77 1.60 -2.53
N ILE A 108 -10.04 1.60 -1.23
CA ILE A 108 -10.09 0.39 -0.39
C ILE A 108 -11.51 0.28 0.19
N GLU A 109 -12.24 -0.75 -0.21
CA GLU A 109 -13.65 -0.95 0.16
C GLU A 109 -14.52 0.29 -0.13
N ASN A 110 -15.37 0.72 0.81
CA ASN A 110 -16.23 1.91 0.71
C ASN A 110 -15.58 3.17 1.30
N ILE A 111 -14.28 3.14 1.56
CA ILE A 111 -13.54 4.32 2.00
C ILE A 111 -13.20 5.10 0.75
N GLY A 112 -13.23 6.43 0.85
CA GLY A 112 -12.99 7.34 -0.29
C GLY A 112 -11.63 7.18 -0.95
N SER A 113 -11.24 8.15 -1.76
CA SER A 113 -9.96 8.09 -2.49
C SER A 113 -8.79 7.98 -1.50
N VAL A 114 -7.96 6.95 -1.71
CA VAL A 114 -6.75 6.69 -0.93
C VAL A 114 -5.58 6.45 -1.85
N ILE A 115 -4.39 6.81 -1.39
CA ILE A 115 -3.14 6.57 -2.12
C ILE A 115 -2.31 5.59 -1.30
N LEU A 116 -1.96 4.45 -1.89
CA LEU A 116 -1.03 3.50 -1.31
C LEU A 116 0.39 3.81 -1.78
N ASN A 117 1.21 4.38 -0.90
CA ASN A 117 2.58 4.77 -1.21
C ASN A 117 3.57 3.68 -0.75
N PRO A 118 4.27 2.98 -1.66
CA PRO A 118 5.35 2.08 -1.29
C PRO A 118 6.63 2.88 -0.95
N VAL A 119 6.97 2.94 0.33
CA VAL A 119 8.09 3.75 0.84
C VAL A 119 9.44 3.06 0.63
N LYS A 120 9.52 1.75 0.87
CA LYS A 120 10.80 1.04 0.89
C LYS A 120 10.67 -0.43 0.54
N VAL A 121 11.68 -0.96 -0.16
CA VAL A 121 11.83 -2.39 -0.44
C VAL A 121 13.13 -2.90 0.15
N SER A 122 13.07 -4.01 0.89
CA SER A 122 14.22 -4.61 1.55
C SER A 122 14.24 -6.14 1.39
N GLY A 123 15.40 -6.77 1.62
CA GLY A 123 15.51 -8.24 1.65
C GLY A 123 15.25 -8.85 3.03
N THR A 124 15.14 -8.04 4.08
CA THR A 124 15.09 -8.53 5.47
C THR A 124 14.18 -7.64 6.30
N ILE A 125 13.25 -8.23 7.05
CA ILE A 125 12.29 -7.49 7.87
C ILE A 125 12.94 -6.50 8.85
N LYS A 126 14.13 -6.80 9.39
CA LYS A 126 14.85 -5.92 10.31
C LYS A 126 15.30 -4.59 9.70
N LYS A 127 15.42 -4.52 8.36
CA LYS A 127 15.85 -3.34 7.62
C LYS A 127 14.72 -2.72 6.80
N SER A 128 13.52 -3.28 6.89
CA SER A 128 12.33 -2.77 6.19
C SER A 128 11.86 -1.46 6.78
#